data_AF-A0A7C3D8I0-F1
#
_entry.id   AF-A0A7C3D8I0-F1
#
_cell.length_a   1.000
_cell.length_b   1.000
_cell.length_c   1.000
_cell.angle_alpha   90.00
_cell.angle_beta   90.00
_cell.angle_gamma   90.00
#
_symmetry.space_group_name_H-M   'P 1'
#
loop_
_entity.id
_entity.type
_entity.pdbx_description
1 polymer ?
#
loop_
_entity_poly.entity_id
_entity_poly.type
_entity_poly.pdbx_seq_one_letter_code
_entity_poly.pdbx_strand_id
1 'polypeptide(L)'
;MSTHQITVSDSLYRRLQRQAKAMQASVNDVAHQTLERYLPPPIENDLPPEVQTELEAMAHLSDDALWQIAESEMNPDKVALYDVMLERLQNNQLTAEGQTVLDQLREEAQLLTLRKAHAYVLLQSRGYTLPSLTDLHRSRQ
;
A
#
# COMPACT_ATOMS: atom_id res chain seq x y z
N MET A 1 -16.12 23.55 6.25
CA MET A 1 -14.89 23.18 6.98
C MET A 1 -15.22 23.19 8.46
N SER A 2 -14.89 22.12 9.18
CA SER A 2 -15.10 22.02 10.63
C SER A 2 -13.77 22.30 11.34
N THR A 3 -13.80 23.08 12.41
CA THR A 3 -12.59 23.42 13.18
C THR A 3 -12.36 22.40 14.28
N HIS A 4 -11.19 21.77 14.29
CA HIS A 4 -10.74 20.84 15.33
C HIS A 4 -9.49 21.42 16.03
N GLN A 5 -9.42 21.30 17.36
CA GLN A 5 -8.27 21.78 18.15
C GLN A 5 -7.38 20.61 18.55
N ILE A 6 -6.06 20.76 18.32
CA ILE A 6 -5.04 19.81 18.76
C ILE A 6 -3.99 20.52 19.60
N THR A 7 -3.45 19.84 20.61
CA THR A 7 -2.34 20.36 21.42
C THR A 7 -1.02 19.93 20.81
N VAL A 8 -0.12 20.88 20.58
CA VAL A 8 1.23 20.64 20.04
C VAL A 8 2.26 21.31 20.93
N SER A 9 3.51 20.84 20.86
CA SER A 9 4.61 21.48 21.59
C SER A 9 4.93 22.86 21.01
N ASP A 10 5.39 23.79 21.86
CA ASP A 10 5.83 25.12 21.43
C ASP A 10 6.95 25.08 20.39
N SER A 11 7.80 24.04 20.44
CA SER A 11 8.86 23.84 19.45
C SER A 11 8.30 23.47 18.08
N LEU A 12 7.27 22.62 18.02
CA LEU A 12 6.59 22.27 16.78
C LEU A 12 5.84 23.47 16.19
N TYR A 13 5.08 24.21 17.02
CA TYR A 13 4.36 25.39 16.55
C TYR A 13 5.31 26.45 15.98
N ARG A 14 6.43 26.74 16.65
CA ARG A 14 7.46 27.67 16.12
C ARG A 14 8.11 27.18 14.82
N ARG A 15 8.28 25.86 14.63
CA ARG A 15 8.75 25.30 13.35
C ARG A 15 7.73 25.54 12.24
N LEU A 16 6.45 25.26 12.49
CA LEU A 16 5.36 25.51 11.52
C LEU A 16 5.27 26.99 11.16
N GLN A 17 5.38 27.91 12.13
CA GLN A 17 5.40 29.35 11.88
C GLN A 17 6.55 29.79 10.96
N ARG A 18 7.77 29.27 11.19
CA ARG A 18 8.93 29.58 10.34
C ARG A 18 8.72 29.10 8.91
N GLN A 19 8.20 27.89 8.74
CA GLN A 19 7.91 27.33 7.42
C GLN A 19 6.79 28.09 6.71
N ALA A 20 5.72 28.44 7.41
CA ALA A 20 4.62 29.27 6.89
C ALA A 20 5.12 30.62 6.37
N LYS A 21 5.98 31.29 7.14
CA LYS A 21 6.61 32.55 6.72
C LYS A 21 7.46 32.38 5.46
N ALA A 22 8.24 31.30 5.37
CA ALA A 22 9.08 31.02 4.20
C ALA A 22 8.25 30.71 2.94
N MET A 23 7.13 30.00 3.11
CA MET A 23 6.22 29.61 2.04
C MET A 23 5.19 30.69 1.69
N GLN A 24 5.17 31.82 2.42
CA GLN A 24 4.10 32.84 2.34
C GLN A 24 2.68 32.24 2.48
N ALA A 25 2.56 31.19 3.28
CA ALA A 25 1.32 30.46 3.53
C ALA A 25 0.88 30.64 5.00
N SER A 26 -0.34 30.23 5.34
CA SER A 26 -0.77 30.22 6.74
C SER A 26 -0.16 29.03 7.50
N VAL A 27 -0.09 29.13 8.82
CA VAL A 27 0.29 28.00 9.69
C VAL A 27 -0.67 26.83 9.48
N ASN A 28 -1.95 27.11 9.22
CA ASN A 28 -2.95 26.09 8.96
C ASN A 28 -2.64 25.32 7.68
N ASP A 29 -2.31 26.01 6.58
CA ASP A 29 -1.99 25.38 5.29
C ASP A 29 -0.74 24.49 5.40
N VAL A 30 0.29 24.98 6.09
CA VAL A 30 1.50 24.20 6.34
C VAL A 30 1.23 22.99 7.23
N ALA A 31 0.38 23.14 8.25
CA ALA A 31 -0.02 22.03 9.12
C ALA A 31 -0.80 20.98 8.34
N HIS A 32 -1.79 21.38 7.53
CA HIS A 32 -2.54 20.49 6.65
C HIS A 32 -1.62 19.73 5.71
N GLN A 33 -0.77 20.43 4.95
CA GLN A 33 0.14 19.79 4.00
C GLN A 33 1.14 18.85 4.69
N THR A 34 1.58 19.19 5.91
CA THR A 34 2.47 18.33 6.68
C THR A 34 1.73 17.06 7.12
N LEU A 35 0.53 17.19 7.69
CA LEU A 35 -0.27 16.06 8.15
C LEU A 35 -0.65 15.15 6.98
N GLU A 36 -1.15 15.69 5.88
CA GLU A 36 -1.51 14.93 4.67
C GLU A 36 -0.34 14.12 4.10
N ARG A 37 0.90 14.62 4.23
CA ARG A 37 2.09 13.89 3.75
C ARG A 37 2.43 12.67 4.61
N TYR A 38 2.10 12.68 5.90
CA TYR A 38 2.44 11.59 6.82
C TYR A 38 1.26 10.65 7.08
N LEU A 39 0.04 11.06 6.76
CA LEU A 39 -1.11 10.16 6.80
C LEU A 39 -1.06 9.22 5.60
N PRO A 40 -1.37 7.93 5.78
CA PRO A 40 -1.55 7.04 4.65
C PRO A 40 -2.68 7.58 3.75
N PRO A 41 -2.55 7.45 2.42
CA PRO A 41 -3.61 7.80 1.48
C PRO A 41 -4.92 7.08 1.86
N PRO A 42 -6.08 7.72 1.62
CA PRO A 42 -7.36 7.06 1.82
C PRO A 42 -7.46 5.84 0.90
N ILE A 43 -8.17 4.83 1.37
CA ILE A 43 -8.52 3.66 0.56
C ILE A 43 -9.49 4.11 -0.54
N GLU A 44 -9.29 3.58 -1.75
CA GLU A 44 -10.11 3.95 -2.91
C GLU A 44 -11.54 3.41 -2.78
N ASN A 45 -12.53 4.27 -3.06
CA ASN A 45 -13.95 3.96 -2.85
C ASN A 45 -14.53 2.97 -3.89
N ASP A 46 -13.81 2.74 -4.99
CA ASP A 46 -14.21 1.84 -6.09
C ASP A 46 -13.73 0.40 -5.90
N LEU A 47 -12.95 0.12 -4.84
CA LEU A 47 -12.59 -1.24 -4.46
C LEU A 47 -13.81 -2.01 -3.95
N PRO A 48 -13.85 -3.35 -4.08
CA PRO A 48 -14.90 -4.16 -3.46
C PRO A 48 -14.95 -3.95 -1.94
N PRO A 49 -16.14 -3.92 -1.30
CA PRO A 49 -16.28 -3.66 0.14
C PRO A 49 -15.45 -4.59 1.02
N GLU A 50 -15.32 -5.85 0.62
CA GLU A 50 -14.52 -6.85 1.34
C GLU A 50 -13.03 -6.48 1.34
N VAL A 51 -12.54 -5.97 0.20
CA VAL A 51 -11.15 -5.50 0.06
C VAL A 51 -10.94 -4.22 0.86
N GLN A 52 -11.89 -3.28 0.82
CA GLN A 52 -11.81 -2.06 1.64
C GLN A 52 -11.72 -2.39 3.12
N THR A 53 -12.61 -3.25 3.61
CA THR A 53 -12.64 -3.69 5.01
C THR A 53 -11.34 -4.37 5.42
N GLU A 54 -10.77 -5.20 4.55
CA GLU A 54 -9.48 -5.84 4.78
C GLU A 54 -8.34 -4.82 4.92
N LEU A 55 -8.25 -3.86 3.99
CA LEU A 55 -7.21 -2.82 4.01
C LEU A 55 -7.36 -1.89 5.23
N GLU A 56 -8.59 -1.54 5.62
CA GLU A 56 -8.85 -0.77 6.84
C GLU A 56 -8.37 -1.52 8.09
N ALA A 57 -8.64 -2.83 8.18
CA ALA A 57 -8.19 -3.65 9.28
C ALA A 57 -6.65 -3.73 9.38
N MET A 58 -5.94 -3.64 8.25
CA MET A 58 -4.47 -3.64 8.23
C MET A 58 -3.87 -2.46 9.01
N ALA A 59 -4.55 -1.31 9.08
CA ALA A 59 -4.07 -0.15 9.84
C ALA A 59 -3.89 -0.44 11.34
N HIS A 60 -4.56 -1.48 11.85
CA HIS A 60 -4.50 -1.92 13.25
C HIS A 60 -3.48 -3.03 13.52
N LEU A 61 -2.80 -3.54 12.49
CA LEU A 61 -1.78 -4.60 12.64
C LEU A 61 -0.48 -4.06 13.25
N SER A 62 0.29 -4.95 13.88
CA SER A 62 1.65 -4.67 14.34
C SER A 62 2.60 -4.47 13.15
N ASP A 63 3.73 -3.82 13.41
CA ASP A 63 4.76 -3.61 12.37
C ASP A 63 5.28 -4.95 11.83
N ASP A 64 5.49 -5.95 12.69
CA ASP A 64 5.93 -7.29 12.28
C ASP A 64 4.92 -7.96 11.32
N ALA A 65 3.63 -7.85 11.61
CA ALA A 65 2.58 -8.40 10.76
C ALA A 65 2.51 -7.66 9.41
N LEU A 66 2.71 -6.34 9.42
CA LEU A 66 2.79 -5.56 8.18
C LEU A 66 4.01 -5.96 7.33
N TRP A 67 5.18 -6.19 7.95
CA TRP A 67 6.35 -6.69 7.23
C TRP A 67 6.11 -8.07 6.61
N GLN A 68 5.49 -8.99 7.36
CA GLN A 68 5.13 -10.31 6.82
C GLN A 68 4.21 -10.20 5.60
N ILE A 69 3.23 -9.29 5.62
CA ILE A 69 2.37 -9.03 4.47
C ILE A 69 3.17 -8.38 3.34
N ALA A 70 3.97 -7.36 3.62
CA ALA A 70 4.75 -6.61 2.63
C ALA A 70 5.78 -7.47 1.88
N GLU A 71 6.29 -8.51 2.54
CA GLU A 71 7.27 -9.46 2.00
C GLU A 71 6.64 -10.77 1.53
N SER A 72 5.34 -10.97 1.74
CA SER A 72 4.63 -12.19 1.34
C SER A 72 4.74 -12.49 -0.16
N GLU A 73 4.80 -13.77 -0.50
CA GLU A 73 4.90 -14.24 -1.88
C GLU A 73 3.69 -15.09 -2.26
N MET A 74 3.39 -15.12 -3.56
CA MET A 74 2.37 -16.03 -4.06
C MET A 74 2.87 -17.46 -3.91
N ASN A 75 1.96 -18.40 -3.63
CA ASN A 75 2.31 -19.81 -3.52
C ASN A 75 3.06 -20.28 -4.80
N PRO A 76 4.25 -20.90 -4.67
CA PRO A 76 5.03 -21.38 -5.82
C PRO A 76 4.25 -22.31 -6.77
N ASP A 77 3.36 -23.14 -6.24
CA ASP A 77 2.53 -24.03 -7.06
C ASP A 77 1.54 -23.24 -7.92
N LYS A 78 1.03 -22.12 -7.41
CA LYS A 78 0.16 -21.21 -8.15
C LYS A 78 0.94 -20.43 -9.21
N VAL A 79 2.19 -20.06 -8.92
CA VAL A 79 3.09 -19.45 -9.91
C VAL A 79 3.36 -20.42 -11.06
N ALA A 80 3.73 -21.66 -10.74
CA ALA A 80 3.97 -22.69 -11.75
C ALA A 80 2.70 -22.98 -12.58
N LEU A 81 1.53 -23.05 -11.93
CA LEU A 81 0.26 -23.21 -12.63
C LEU A 81 -0.04 -22.04 -13.57
N TYR A 82 0.23 -20.81 -13.13
CA TYR A 82 0.08 -19.60 -13.94
C TYR A 82 0.95 -19.66 -15.21
N ASP A 83 2.21 -20.07 -15.08
CA ASP A 83 3.14 -20.22 -16.21
C ASP A 83 2.64 -21.26 -17.22
N VAL A 84 2.16 -22.42 -16.74
CA VAL A 84 1.57 -23.45 -17.62
C VAL A 84 0.32 -22.93 -18.33
N MET A 85 -0.54 -22.19 -17.64
CA MET A 85 -1.74 -21.60 -18.27
C MET A 85 -1.38 -20.54 -19.32
N LEU A 86 -0.35 -19.73 -19.07
CA LEU A 86 0.16 -18.77 -20.05
C LEU A 86 0.74 -19.46 -21.29
N GLU A 87 1.51 -20.53 -21.12
CA GLU A 87 2.04 -21.31 -22.24
C GLU A 87 0.90 -21.87 -23.10
N ARG A 88 -0.14 -22.44 -22.47
CA ARG A 88 -1.32 -22.94 -23.17
C ARG A 88 -2.08 -21.82 -23.89
N LEU A 89 -2.20 -20.64 -23.28
CA LEU A 89 -2.82 -19.47 -23.91
C LEU A 89 -2.05 -19.06 -25.18
N GLN A 90 -0.73 -18.96 -25.10
CA GLN A 90 0.14 -18.60 -26.23
C GLN A 90 0.05 -19.60 -27.38
N ASN A 91 -0.12 -20.89 -27.05
CA ASN A 91 -0.27 -21.96 -28.03
C ASN A 91 -1.73 -22.15 -28.54
N ASN A 92 -2.67 -21.28 -28.14
CA ASN A 92 -4.11 -21.41 -28.43
C ASN A 92 -4.71 -22.75 -27.96
N GLN A 93 -4.19 -23.30 -26.86
CA GLN A 93 -4.59 -24.57 -26.25
C GLN A 93 -5.33 -24.37 -24.91
N LEU A 94 -5.66 -23.14 -24.55
CA LEU A 94 -6.37 -22.84 -23.30
C LEU A 94 -7.86 -23.16 -23.44
N THR A 95 -8.39 -24.00 -22.55
CA THR A 95 -9.82 -24.31 -22.48
C THR A 95 -10.58 -23.22 -21.72
N ALA A 96 -11.92 -23.26 -21.76
CA ALA A 96 -12.74 -22.34 -20.98
C ALA A 96 -12.48 -22.47 -19.47
N GLU A 97 -12.30 -23.69 -18.97
CA GLU A 97 -11.94 -23.95 -17.58
C GLU A 97 -10.55 -23.39 -17.26
N GLY A 98 -9.59 -23.55 -18.18
CA GLY A 98 -8.25 -22.97 -18.06
C GLY A 98 -8.29 -21.43 -18.02
N GLN A 99 -9.18 -20.80 -18.77
CA GLN A 99 -9.40 -19.35 -18.73
C GLN A 99 -9.93 -18.90 -17.37
N THR A 100 -10.91 -19.61 -16.80
CA THR A 100 -11.41 -19.32 -15.45
C THR A 100 -10.31 -19.44 -14.39
N VAL A 101 -9.48 -20.49 -14.45
CA VAL A 101 -8.34 -20.66 -13.54
C VAL A 101 -7.32 -19.53 -13.71
N LEU A 102 -7.01 -19.14 -14.94
CA LEU A 102 -6.08 -18.06 -15.22
C LEU A 102 -6.57 -16.71 -14.67
N ASP A 103 -7.86 -16.42 -14.80
CA ASP A 103 -8.44 -15.19 -14.28
C ASP A 103 -8.44 -15.15 -12.75
N GLN A 104 -8.73 -16.28 -12.09
CA GLN A 104 -8.60 -16.41 -10.63
C GLN A 104 -7.15 -16.16 -10.15
N LEU A 105 -6.17 -16.75 -10.83
CA LEU A 105 -4.75 -16.53 -10.49
C LEU A 105 -4.33 -15.06 -10.65
N ARG A 106 -4.87 -14.37 -11.67
CA ARG A 106 -4.62 -12.93 -11.86
C ARG A 106 -5.23 -12.10 -10.74
N GLU A 107 -6.47 -12.37 -10.37
CA GLU A 107 -7.16 -11.68 -9.29
C GLU A 107 -6.42 -11.87 -7.95
N GLU A 108 -6.02 -13.09 -7.63
CA GLU A 108 -5.22 -13.37 -6.44
C GLU A 108 -3.89 -12.61 -6.43
N ALA A 109 -3.17 -12.59 -7.55
CA ALA A 109 -1.91 -11.86 -7.68
C ALA A 109 -2.09 -10.34 -7.55
N GLN A 110 -3.19 -9.79 -8.09
CA GLN A 110 -3.54 -8.38 -7.96
C GLN A 110 -3.86 -8.02 -6.50
N LEU A 111 -4.68 -8.81 -5.82
CA LEU A 111 -5.01 -8.60 -4.41
C LEU A 111 -3.78 -8.73 -3.51
N LEU A 112 -2.89 -9.71 -3.77
CA LEU A 112 -1.61 -9.82 -3.07
C LEU A 112 -0.76 -8.55 -3.27
N THR A 113 -0.65 -8.06 -4.50
CA THR A 113 0.10 -6.83 -4.82
C THR A 113 -0.48 -5.62 -4.09
N LEU A 114 -1.81 -5.50 -4.04
CA LEU A 114 -2.50 -4.42 -3.35
C LEU A 114 -2.21 -4.46 -1.84
N ARG A 115 -2.34 -5.62 -1.19
CA ARG A 115 -2.00 -5.80 0.23
C ARG A 115 -0.54 -5.44 0.51
N LYS A 116 0.38 -5.90 -0.32
CA LYS A 116 1.82 -5.58 -0.18
C LYS A 116 2.07 -4.08 -0.26
N ALA A 117 1.50 -3.42 -1.27
CA ALA A 117 1.64 -1.98 -1.44
C ALA A 117 1.05 -1.21 -0.25
N HIS A 118 -0.13 -1.60 0.22
CA HIS A 118 -0.77 -0.98 1.37
C HIS A 118 0.05 -1.17 2.67
N ALA A 119 0.60 -2.37 2.89
CA ALA A 119 1.48 -2.65 4.03
C ALA A 119 2.72 -1.74 4.02
N TYR A 120 3.37 -1.57 2.86
CA TYR A 120 4.50 -0.63 2.73
C TYR A 120 4.10 0.81 3.02
N VAL A 121 2.95 1.27 2.53
CA VAL A 121 2.44 2.62 2.81
C VAL A 121 2.21 2.83 4.32
N LEU A 122 1.64 1.83 5.01
CA LEU A 122 1.46 1.88 6.47
C LEU A 122 2.82 1.90 7.20
N LEU A 123 3.77 1.06 6.81
CA LEU A 123 5.13 1.06 7.37
C LEU A 123 5.83 2.40 7.16
N GLN A 124 5.71 3.00 5.97
CA GLN A 124 6.28 4.32 5.68
C GLN A 124 5.68 5.41 6.57
N SER A 125 4.35 5.42 6.75
CA SER A 125 3.69 6.40 7.64
C SER A 125 4.08 6.23 9.11
N ARG A 126 4.48 5.01 9.52
CA ARG A 126 5.04 4.69 10.85
C ARG A 126 6.54 5.01 10.99
N GLY A 127 7.18 5.52 9.95
CA GLY A 127 8.58 5.98 9.98
C GLY A 127 9.61 4.94 9.52
N TYR A 128 9.19 3.81 8.95
CA TYR A 128 10.11 2.83 8.38
C TYR A 128 10.63 3.29 7.01
N THR A 129 11.87 2.91 6.71
CA THR A 129 12.45 3.10 5.37
C THR A 129 12.07 1.93 4.50
N LEU A 130 11.45 2.22 3.35
CA LEU A 130 11.06 1.19 2.40
C LEU A 130 12.28 0.59 1.70
N PRO A 131 12.30 -0.73 1.43
CA PRO A 131 13.35 -1.34 0.64
C PRO A 131 13.39 -0.70 -0.75
N SER A 132 14.60 -0.50 -1.29
CA SER A 132 14.71 -0.05 -2.67
C SER A 132 14.22 -1.13 -3.63
N LEU A 133 13.87 -0.76 -4.86
CA LEU A 133 13.56 -1.74 -5.91
C LEU A 133 14.69 -2.77 -6.10
N THR A 134 15.94 -2.38 -5.84
CA THR A 134 17.10 -3.27 -5.89
C THR A 134 17.07 -4.29 -4.76
N ASP A 135 16.66 -3.90 -3.56
CA ASP A 135 16.55 -4.79 -2.40
C ASP A 135 15.43 -5.82 -2.59
N LEU A 136 14.29 -5.38 -3.14
CA LEU A 136 13.15 -6.25 -3.47
C LEU A 136 13.45 -7.27 -4.58
N HIS A 137 14.35 -6.95 -5.51
CA HIS A 137 14.78 -7.92 -6.52
C HIS A 137 15.75 -8.96 -5.94
N ARG A 138 16.57 -8.58 -4.97
CA ARG A 138 17.52 -9.49 -4.32
C ARG A 138 16.82 -10.48 -3.39
N SER A 139 15.71 -10.11 -2.78
CA SER A 139 14.92 -11.01 -1.92
C SER A 139 14.09 -12.05 -2.69
N ARG A 140 13.97 -11.91 -4.02
CA ARG A 140 13.24 -12.83 -4.92
C ARG A 140 14.12 -13.83 -5.67
N GLN A 141 15.45 -13.78 -5.48
CA GLN A 141 16.44 -14.71 -6.05
C GLN A 141 16.86 -15.75 -5.02
#